data_AF-A0A437LVA5-F1
#
_entry.id   AF-A0A437LVA5-F1
#
_cell.length_a   1.000
_cell.length_b   1.000
_cell.length_c   1.000
_cell.angle_alpha   90.00
_cell.angle_beta   90.00
_cell.angle_gamma   90.00
#
_symmetry.space_group_name_H-M   'P 1'
#
loop_
_entity.id
_entity.type
_entity.pdbx_description
1 polymer ?
#
loop_
_entity_poly.entity_id
_entity_poly.type
_entity_poly.pdbx_seq_one_letter_code
_entity_poly.pdbx_strand_id
1 'polypeptide(L)' 'HWFMSLDDARAKLEAWRRDYNEVRPHSALGNKAPISLMNGLPAASLG' A
#
# COMPACT_ATOMS: atom_id res chain seq x y z
N HIS A 1 15.23 18.91 9.17
CA HIS A 1 14.35 18.29 10.18
C HIS A 1 13.12 17.75 9.44
N TRP A 2 13.16 16.49 8.99
CA TRP A 2 12.14 15.90 8.08
C TRP A 2 10.90 15.35 8.82
N PHE A 3 11.07 15.03 10.09
CA PHE A 3 10.02 14.62 11.01
C PHE A 3 10.03 15.51 12.23
N MET A 4 8.85 15.93 12.69
CA MET A 4 8.72 16.80 13.86
C MET A 4 8.64 16.01 15.17
N SER A 5 8.24 14.74 15.11
CA SER A 5 8.18 13.79 16.23
C SER A 5 8.11 12.35 15.69
N LEU A 6 8.14 11.36 16.59
CA LEU A 6 7.89 9.96 16.22
C LEU A 6 6.47 9.73 15.72
N ASP A 7 5.49 10.46 16.26
CA ASP A 7 4.09 10.37 15.79
C ASP A 7 3.93 10.93 14.38
N ASP A 8 4.61 12.04 14.06
CA ASP A 8 4.65 12.59 12.70
C ASP A 8 5.31 11.60 11.71
N ALA A 9 6.40 10.95 12.12
CA ALA A 9 7.04 9.92 11.32
C ALA A 9 6.11 8.73 11.04
N ARG A 10 5.40 8.25 12.06
CA ARG A 10 4.42 7.16 11.92
C ARG A 10 3.27 7.55 11.00
N ALA A 11 2.71 8.74 11.17
CA ALA A 11 1.61 9.22 10.34
C ALA A 11 2.01 9.30 8.86
N LYS A 12 3.18 9.85 8.57
CA LYS A 12 3.72 9.95 7.20
C LYS A 12 4.01 8.58 6.60
N LEU A 13 4.55 7.65 7.39
CA LEU A 13 4.82 6.28 6.93
C LEU A 13 3.52 5.53 6.59
N GLU A 14 2.50 5.62 7.44
CA GLU A 14 1.21 4.98 7.17
C GLU A 14 0.47 5.61 5.98
N ALA A 15 0.60 6.93 5.80
CA ALA A 15 0.09 7.60 4.60
C ALA A 15 0.79 7.06 3.35
N TRP A 16 2.12 6.96 3.37
CA TRP A 16 2.88 6.42 2.25
C TRP A 16 2.56 4.95 1.96
N ARG A 17 2.45 4.11 3.00
CA ARG A 17 2.11 2.69 2.86
C ARG A 17 0.77 2.49 2.17
N ARG A 18 -0.25 3.29 2.55
CA ARG A 18 -1.58 3.24 1.90
C ARG A 18 -1.51 3.73 0.46
N ASP A 19 -0.92 4.89 0.22
CA ASP A 19 -0.79 5.45 -1.13
C ASP A 19 -0.08 4.47 -2.10
N TYR A 20 1.02 3.86 -1.66
CA TYR A 20 1.77 2.91 -2.48
C TYR A 20 0.98 1.62 -2.78
N ASN A 21 0.29 1.08 -1.78
CA ASN A 21 -0.39 -0.21 -1.90
C ASN A 21 -1.80 -0.12 -2.48
N GLU A 22 -2.47 1.00 -2.31
CA GLU A 22 -3.90 1.13 -2.62
C GLU A 22 -4.16 2.04 -3.83
N VAL A 23 -3.27 3.00 -4.09
CA VAL A 23 -3.51 4.04 -5.11
C VAL A 23 -2.55 3.93 -6.29
N ARG A 24 -1.24 3.77 -6.03
CA ARG A 24 -0.23 3.88 -7.09
C ARG A 24 -0.23 2.67 -8.04
N PRO A 25 -0.38 2.88 -9.35
CA PRO A 25 -0.24 1.81 -10.33
C PRO A 25 1.23 1.43 -10.53
N HIS A 26 1.50 0.13 -10.63
CA HIS A 26 2.85 -0.39 -10.92
C HIS A 26 2.86 -1.17 -12.24
N SER A 27 3.86 -0.95 -13.08
CA SER A 27 3.97 -1.60 -14.40
C SER A 27 4.11 -3.12 -14.31
N ALA A 28 4.81 -3.63 -13.30
CA ALA A 28 4.90 -5.06 -13.01
C ALA A 28 3.54 -5.72 -12.72
N LEU A 29 2.53 -4.92 -12.35
CA LEU A 29 1.18 -5.37 -12.06
C LEU A 29 0.18 -5.00 -13.17
N GLY A 30 0.69 -4.71 -14.38
CA GLY A 30 -0.15 -4.26 -15.50
C GLY A 30 -0.76 -2.88 -15.25
N ASN A 31 -0.02 -1.97 -14.61
CA ASN A 31 -0.45 -0.64 -14.22
C ASN A 31 -1.64 -0.63 -13.24
N LYS A 32 -1.68 -1.59 -12.33
CA LYS A 32 -2.66 -1.65 -11.22
C LYS A 32 -1.98 -1.42 -9.88
N ALA A 33 -2.76 -0.97 -8.90
CA ALA A 33 -2.30 -0.85 -7.52
C ALA A 33 -2.11 -2.24 -6.88
N PRO A 34 -1.16 -2.43 -5.95
CA PRO A 34 -0.86 -3.73 -5.33
C PRO A 34 -2.06 -4.43 -4.69
N ILE A 35 -2.97 -3.67 -4.07
CA ILE A 35 -4.22 -4.20 -3.49
C ILE A 35 -5.09 -4.98 -4.51
N SER A 36 -4.95 -4.68 -5.80
CA SER A 36 -5.69 -5.37 -6.87
C SER A 36 -5.34 -6.86 -6.95
N LEU A 37 -4.16 -7.28 -6.46
CA LEU A 37 -3.80 -8.69 -6.37
C LEU A 37 -4.59 -9.40 -5.27
N MET A 38 -4.77 -8.76 -4.11
CA MET A 38 -5.52 -9.33 -2.99
C MET A 38 -7.02 -9.48 -3.32
N ASN A 39 -7.58 -8.53 -4.07
CA ASN A 39 -8.97 -8.58 -4.53
C ASN A 39 -9.22 -9.65 -5.62
N GLY A 40 -8.16 -10.10 -6.31
CA GLY A 40 -8.22 -11.11 -7.37
C GLY A 40 -7.94 -12.54 -6.92
N LEU A 41 -7.46 -12.74 -5.69
CA LEU A 41 -7.29 -14.08 -5.14
C LEU A 41 -8.65 -14.61 -4.69
N PRO A 42 -9.10 -15.80 -5.15
CA PRO A 42 -10.30 -16.40 -4.61
C PRO A 42 -10.09 -16.63 -3.09
N ALA A 43 -11.10 -16.30 -2.30
CA ALA A 43 -11.12 -16.39 -0.83
C ALA A 43 -10.78 -17.79 -0.26
N ALA A 44 -10.50 -18.78 -1.11
CA ALA A 44 -10.27 -20.18 -0.77
C ALA A 44 -8.78 -20.58 -0.61
N SER A 45 -7.81 -19.67 -0.74
CA SER A 45 -6.39 -20.01 -0.56
C SER A 45 -5.79 -19.57 0.79
N LEU A 46 -6.62 -19.15 1.75
CA LEU A 46 -6.20 -18.83 3.12
C LEU A 46 -6.89 -19.73 4.16
N GLY A 47 -7.16 -20.98 3.78
CA GLY A 47 -7.57 -22.06 4.68
C GLY A 47 -6.42 -22.98 5.01
#